data_AF-A0AAU5ZWB0-F1
#
_entry.id   AF-A0AAU5ZWB0-F1
#
_cell.length_a   1.000
_cell.length_b   1.000
_cell.length_c   1.000
_cell.angle_alpha   90.00
_cell.angle_beta   90.00
_cell.angle_gamma   90.00
#
_symmetry.space_group_name_H-M   'P 1'
#
loop_
_entity.id
_entity.type
_entity.pdbx_description
1 polymer ?
#
loop_
_entity_poly.entity_id
_entity_poly.type
_entity_poly.pdbx_seq_one_letter_code
_entity_poly.pdbx_strand_id
1 'polypeptide(L)'
;MAARMRSGLGVGRGACGAAVPGMASRRSRHADVIDLSDQRALQDVGIYRYHHPLENAAAYKDRLRSLEGQIDDAIKSRRAILAADMFTFDGSLARGRKLVGDLSKLMLRAYNAEADNCVRSLRSGNARTAQKRLESAVTAIEKLGAIMEMRINPEYHALRTTELELTADFQMKVQEERERARQERQLLREQRRAEQELAVEKERLEKERAHYISVLESLRTKGDDTAVAELSRRLADIEKAIAANDYRLANIRAGYVYVISNIGAFGPNIVKIGMTRRLEPMDRVRELGDASVPFRYDVHALFFSQDAVTLESELHKAFADRRVNFVNERREFFFATPSEVRALLADRVGGLLQFTEEPAALEYFQSRSRWPQQS
;
A
#
# COMPACT_ATOMS: atom_id res chain seq x y z
N MET A 1 -36.55 -68.08 -7.35
CA MET A 1 -35.75 -68.65 -8.46
C MET A 1 -34.30 -68.27 -8.23
N ALA A 2 -33.53 -69.01 -7.41
CA ALA A 2 -32.89 -70.29 -7.72
C ALA A 2 -31.81 -70.19 -8.82
N ALA A 3 -30.57 -70.01 -8.34
CA ALA A 3 -29.32 -70.71 -8.72
C ALA A 3 -28.79 -70.68 -10.16
N ARG A 4 -27.51 -70.30 -10.30
CA ARG A 4 -26.45 -71.27 -10.63
C ARG A 4 -25.04 -70.79 -10.28
N MET A 5 -24.37 -71.62 -9.47
CA MET A 5 -22.94 -71.65 -9.15
C MET A 5 -22.14 -72.36 -10.25
N ARG A 6 -20.83 -72.04 -10.34
CA ARG A 6 -19.65 -72.93 -10.43
C ARG A 6 -18.41 -72.01 -10.60
N SER A 7 -17.51 -71.79 -9.63
CA SER A 7 -16.51 -72.65 -8.97
C SER A 7 -15.36 -73.13 -9.88
N GLY A 8 -14.13 -72.69 -9.59
CA GLY A 8 -12.87 -73.25 -10.09
C GLY A 8 -11.64 -72.56 -9.48
N LEU A 9 -10.90 -73.29 -8.63
CA LEU A 9 -9.76 -72.92 -7.79
C LEU A 9 -8.38 -73.15 -8.45
N GLY A 10 -7.32 -72.53 -7.91
CA GLY A 10 -5.90 -72.94 -8.04
C GLY A 10 -4.94 -71.72 -8.06
N VAL A 11 -4.41 -71.18 -6.95
CA VAL A 11 -3.29 -71.61 -6.05
C VAL A 11 -1.87 -71.56 -6.67
N GLY A 12 -0.98 -70.74 -6.06
CA GLY A 12 0.50 -70.83 -6.13
C GLY A 12 1.19 -69.46 -5.97
N ARG A 13 1.46 -68.95 -4.75
CA ARG A 13 2.69 -69.05 -3.91
C ARG A 13 3.97 -68.38 -4.46
N GLY A 14 4.55 -67.50 -3.62
CA GLY A 14 5.95 -67.03 -3.65
C GLY A 14 6.07 -65.52 -3.37
N ALA A 15 6.09 -65.02 -2.13
CA ALA A 15 7.13 -65.05 -1.08
C ALA A 15 8.16 -63.89 -1.13
N CYS A 16 8.19 -63.14 -0.02
CA CYS A 16 9.34 -62.50 0.67
C CYS A 16 9.96 -61.15 0.26
N GLY A 17 9.93 -60.22 1.24
CA GLY A 17 11.00 -59.27 1.60
C GLY A 17 10.91 -57.87 0.96
N ALA A 18 11.01 -56.73 1.64
CA ALA A 18 11.43 -56.40 3.01
C ALA A 18 10.96 -54.97 3.38
N ALA A 19 10.78 -54.70 4.67
CA ALA A 19 10.86 -53.36 5.28
C ALA A 19 12.36 -52.92 5.32
N VAL A 20 12.81 -51.67 5.41
CA VAL A 20 12.49 -50.54 6.32
C VAL A 20 13.01 -49.18 5.70
N PRO A 21 13.09 -48.02 6.38
CA PRO A 21 12.58 -46.73 5.86
C PRO A 21 13.69 -45.72 5.49
N GLY A 22 13.33 -44.64 4.81
CA GLY A 22 14.27 -43.56 4.48
C GLY A 22 13.60 -42.20 4.41
N MET A 23 13.63 -41.48 5.53
CA MET A 23 13.41 -40.03 5.56
C MET A 23 14.40 -39.33 4.62
N ALA A 24 13.89 -38.66 3.60
CA ALA A 24 14.61 -37.62 2.88
C ALA A 24 13.68 -36.45 2.60
N SER A 25 13.77 -35.47 3.51
CA SER A 25 13.59 -34.03 3.28
C SER A 25 13.06 -33.60 1.90
N ARG A 26 11.78 -33.23 1.82
CA ARG A 26 11.29 -32.29 0.80
C ARG A 26 11.11 -30.92 1.45
N ARG A 27 12.23 -30.17 1.50
CA ARG A 27 12.22 -28.73 1.70
C ARG A 27 11.52 -28.05 0.53
N SER A 28 10.49 -27.27 0.88
CA SER A 28 10.09 -25.97 0.28
C SER A 28 10.37 -25.74 -1.21
N ARG A 29 9.30 -25.77 -2.01
CA ARG A 29 9.11 -24.86 -3.15
C ARG A 29 7.64 -24.43 -3.22
N HIS A 30 7.23 -23.59 -2.27
CA HIS A 30 6.08 -22.70 -2.48
C HIS A 30 6.67 -21.36 -2.94
N ALA A 31 6.92 -21.25 -4.24
CA ALA A 31 7.13 -19.98 -4.90
C ALA A 31 5.95 -19.80 -5.86
N ASP A 32 5.20 -18.72 -5.66
CA ASP A 32 4.30 -18.06 -6.59
C ASP A 32 3.31 -18.93 -7.38
N VAL A 33 2.37 -19.55 -6.67
CA VAL A 33 1.04 -19.76 -7.27
C VAL A 33 0.20 -18.54 -6.91
N ILE A 34 0.43 -17.44 -7.61
CA ILE A 34 -0.46 -16.27 -7.57
C ILE A 34 -1.74 -16.70 -8.27
N ASP A 35 -2.86 -16.64 -7.54
CA ASP A 35 -4.15 -17.10 -8.01
C ASP A 35 -4.61 -16.32 -9.26
N LEU A 36 -4.64 -17.01 -10.40
CA LEU A 36 -4.98 -16.47 -11.72
C LEU A 36 -6.48 -16.15 -11.83
N SER A 37 -7.35 -16.68 -10.96
CA SER A 37 -8.79 -16.41 -11.00
C SER A 37 -9.15 -15.01 -10.50
N ASP A 38 -8.52 -14.56 -9.42
CA ASP A 38 -8.76 -13.22 -8.86
C ASP A 38 -8.21 -12.13 -9.77
N GLN A 39 -7.13 -12.42 -10.50
CA GLN A 39 -6.57 -11.52 -11.50
C GLN A 39 -7.52 -11.25 -12.67
N ARG A 40 -8.27 -12.26 -13.14
CA ARG A 40 -9.27 -12.08 -14.20
C ARG A 40 -10.51 -11.35 -13.70
N ALA A 41 -10.98 -11.65 -12.49
CA ALA A 41 -12.12 -10.97 -11.88
C ALA A 41 -11.89 -9.46 -11.71
N LEU A 42 -10.69 -9.04 -11.27
CA LEU A 42 -10.30 -7.63 -11.13
C LEU A 42 -10.11 -6.93 -12.49
N GLN A 43 -9.62 -7.65 -13.50
CA GLN A 43 -9.52 -7.15 -14.87
C GLN A 43 -10.91 -6.88 -15.48
N ASP A 44 -11.91 -7.70 -15.16
CA ASP A 44 -13.27 -7.57 -15.68
C ASP A 44 -14.02 -6.34 -15.11
N VAL A 45 -13.74 -5.92 -13.88
CA VAL A 45 -14.23 -4.64 -13.29
C VAL A 45 -13.38 -3.41 -13.65
N GLY A 46 -12.40 -3.55 -14.56
CA GLY A 46 -11.64 -2.42 -15.10
C GLY A 46 -10.43 -1.98 -14.26
N ILE A 47 -10.02 -2.78 -13.27
CA ILE A 47 -8.82 -2.52 -12.48
C ILE A 47 -7.61 -3.10 -13.23
N TYR A 48 -6.89 -2.25 -13.96
CA TYR A 48 -5.62 -2.62 -14.58
C TYR A 48 -4.57 -2.87 -13.49
N ARG A 49 -4.05 -4.10 -13.40
CA ARG A 49 -2.95 -4.46 -12.48
C ARG A 49 -1.63 -4.20 -13.18
N TYR A 50 -1.03 -3.07 -12.84
CA TYR A 50 0.27 -2.64 -13.35
C TYR A 50 1.35 -3.67 -13.04
N HIS A 51 2.16 -3.97 -14.04
CA HIS A 51 3.06 -5.12 -13.98
C HIS A 51 4.42 -4.77 -13.38
N HIS A 52 4.67 -3.48 -13.12
CA HIS A 52 5.92 -2.92 -12.58
C HIS A 52 7.21 -3.66 -12.97
N PRO A 53 7.46 -3.96 -14.27
CA PRO A 53 8.62 -4.77 -14.66
C PRO A 53 9.96 -4.03 -14.47
N LEU A 54 9.94 -2.71 -14.26
CA LEU A 54 11.13 -1.88 -14.11
C LEU A 54 11.22 -1.31 -12.68
N GLU A 55 12.44 -1.23 -12.17
CA GLU A 55 12.70 -1.00 -10.74
C GLU A 55 12.38 0.44 -10.28
N ASN A 56 12.58 1.44 -11.13
CA ASN A 56 12.46 2.86 -10.78
C ASN A 56 11.94 3.73 -11.93
N ALA A 57 11.49 4.93 -11.59
CA ALA A 57 10.97 5.91 -12.56
C ALA A 57 11.98 6.28 -13.68
N ALA A 58 13.30 6.19 -13.45
CA ALA A 58 14.29 6.49 -14.48
C ALA A 58 14.36 5.40 -15.56
N ALA A 59 14.33 4.13 -15.17
CA ALA A 59 14.31 3.00 -16.10
C ALA A 59 13.10 3.04 -17.04
N TYR A 60 11.94 3.46 -16.53
CA TYR A 60 10.75 3.71 -17.36
C TYR A 60 10.97 4.79 -18.41
N LYS A 61 11.61 5.92 -18.05
CA LYS A 61 11.93 6.99 -19.02
C LYS A 61 12.87 6.50 -20.10
N ASP A 62 13.86 5.69 -19.76
CA ASP A 62 14.81 5.13 -20.73
C ASP A 62 14.10 4.20 -21.72
N ARG A 63 13.21 3.34 -21.20
CA ARG A 63 12.41 2.45 -22.03
C ARG A 63 11.42 3.21 -22.91
N LEU A 64 10.76 4.25 -22.40
CA LEU A 64 9.90 5.14 -23.20
C LEU A 64 10.68 5.81 -24.32
N ARG A 65 11.87 6.35 -24.05
CA ARG A 65 12.75 6.93 -25.09
C ARG A 65 13.14 5.93 -26.17
N SER A 66 13.47 4.69 -25.78
CA SER A 66 13.76 3.63 -26.75
C SER A 66 12.54 3.29 -27.62
N LEU A 67 11.33 3.32 -27.04
CA LEU A 67 10.09 3.03 -27.73
C LEU A 67 9.69 4.16 -28.69
N GLU A 68 9.84 5.42 -28.26
CA GLU A 68 9.68 6.61 -29.10
C GLU A 68 10.57 6.52 -30.35
N GLY A 69 11.83 6.07 -30.21
CA GLY A 69 12.71 5.83 -31.34
C GLY A 69 12.18 4.79 -32.34
N GLN A 70 11.60 3.68 -31.85
CA GLN A 70 11.02 2.64 -32.71
C GLN A 70 9.76 3.14 -33.44
N ILE A 71 8.93 3.93 -32.76
CA ILE A 71 7.74 4.58 -33.34
C ILE A 71 8.18 5.54 -34.44
N ASP A 72 9.16 6.40 -34.17
CA ASP A 72 9.73 7.34 -35.14
C ASP A 72 10.28 6.65 -36.37
N ASP A 73 11.02 5.55 -36.19
CA ASP A 73 11.59 4.78 -37.29
C ASP A 73 10.51 4.13 -38.16
N ALA A 74 9.44 3.59 -37.55
CA ALA A 74 8.30 3.04 -38.28
C ALA A 74 7.56 4.10 -39.12
N ILE A 75 7.44 5.34 -38.61
CA ILE A 75 6.86 6.48 -39.33
C ILE A 75 7.78 6.91 -40.49
N LYS A 76 9.08 7.13 -40.23
CA LYS A 76 10.06 7.59 -41.23
C LYS A 76 10.23 6.58 -42.38
N SER A 77 10.21 5.30 -42.05
CA SER A 77 10.30 4.20 -43.02
C SER A 77 8.99 3.90 -43.74
N ARG A 78 7.90 4.62 -43.43
CA ARG A 78 6.55 4.43 -44.01
C ARG A 78 5.98 3.01 -43.82
N ARG A 79 6.35 2.36 -42.71
CA ARG A 79 5.88 0.99 -42.35
C ARG A 79 4.69 1.00 -41.39
N ALA A 80 4.23 2.16 -40.95
CA ALA A 80 3.13 2.29 -39.99
C ALA A 80 1.73 1.94 -40.59
N ILE A 81 1.57 2.02 -41.91
CA ILE A 81 0.34 1.64 -42.63
C ILE A 81 0.70 0.61 -43.70
N LEU A 82 -0.12 -0.43 -43.77
CA LEU A 82 -0.10 -1.42 -44.84
C LEU A 82 -1.20 -1.06 -45.84
N ALA A 83 -0.93 -1.18 -47.13
CA ALA A 83 -1.86 -0.88 -48.22
C ALA A 83 -1.57 -1.79 -49.42
N ALA A 84 -2.53 -1.94 -50.35
CA ALA A 84 -2.33 -2.71 -51.57
C ALA A 84 -1.35 -2.04 -52.55
N ASP A 85 -0.38 -2.80 -53.07
CA ASP A 85 0.67 -2.29 -53.98
C ASP A 85 0.20 -2.05 -55.42
N MET A 86 -0.89 -2.71 -55.84
CA MET A 86 -1.33 -2.78 -57.24
C MET A 86 -2.56 -1.92 -57.54
N PHE A 87 -2.90 -0.97 -56.67
CA PHE A 87 -4.05 -0.09 -56.88
C PHE A 87 -3.82 0.90 -58.04
N THR A 88 -4.74 0.94 -59.00
CA THR A 88 -4.76 1.91 -60.11
C THR A 88 -5.82 2.97 -59.91
N PHE A 89 -5.51 4.22 -60.21
CA PHE A 89 -6.48 5.32 -60.26
C PHE A 89 -6.53 5.89 -61.67
N ASP A 90 -7.72 5.95 -62.28
CA ASP A 90 -7.92 6.32 -63.69
C ASP A 90 -6.96 5.57 -64.65
N GLY A 91 -6.85 4.25 -64.47
CA GLY A 91 -5.97 3.39 -65.27
C GLY A 91 -4.46 3.63 -65.06
N SER A 92 -4.05 4.46 -64.09
CA SER A 92 -2.65 4.77 -63.81
C SER A 92 -2.21 4.25 -62.44
N LEU A 93 -1.21 3.37 -62.44
CA LEU A 93 -0.54 2.91 -61.21
C LEU A 93 0.19 4.04 -60.50
N ALA A 94 0.81 4.97 -61.23
CA ALA A 94 1.53 6.10 -60.62
C ALA A 94 0.58 7.03 -59.86
N ARG A 95 -0.59 7.34 -60.44
CA ARG A 95 -1.63 8.13 -59.76
C ARG A 95 -2.23 7.37 -58.56
N GLY A 96 -2.44 6.05 -58.70
CA GLY A 96 -2.87 5.18 -57.59
C GLY A 96 -1.89 5.20 -56.41
N ARG A 97 -0.59 4.99 -56.66
CA ARG A 97 0.46 5.07 -55.63
C ARG A 97 0.51 6.43 -54.92
N LYS A 98 0.32 7.53 -55.66
CA LYS A 98 0.27 8.88 -55.08
C LYS A 98 -0.94 9.02 -54.14
N LEU A 99 -2.13 8.61 -54.58
CA LEU A 99 -3.35 8.67 -53.78
C LEU A 99 -3.24 7.82 -52.51
N VAL A 100 -2.78 6.58 -52.63
CA VAL A 100 -2.53 5.68 -51.47
C VAL A 100 -1.53 6.31 -50.49
N GLY A 101 -0.45 6.91 -51.00
CA GLY A 101 0.55 7.59 -50.17
C GLY A 101 0.00 8.79 -49.41
N ASP A 102 -0.83 9.62 -50.04
CA ASP A 102 -1.42 10.80 -49.39
C ASP A 102 -2.51 10.40 -48.39
N LEU A 103 -3.34 9.40 -48.70
CA LEU A 103 -4.33 8.86 -47.77
C LEU A 103 -3.67 8.16 -46.58
N SER A 104 -2.57 7.44 -46.80
CA SER A 104 -1.77 6.82 -45.71
C SER A 104 -1.30 7.89 -44.73
N LYS A 105 -0.75 9.01 -45.21
CA LYS A 105 -0.32 10.10 -44.32
C LYS A 105 -1.50 10.67 -43.51
N LEU A 106 -2.68 10.80 -44.12
CA LEU A 106 -3.87 11.32 -43.43
C LEU A 106 -4.37 10.35 -42.35
N MET A 107 -4.47 9.06 -42.67
CA MET A 107 -4.87 8.00 -41.72
C MET A 107 -3.88 7.89 -40.56
N LEU A 108 -2.58 7.92 -40.86
CA LEU A 108 -1.54 7.86 -39.83
C LEU A 108 -1.60 9.07 -38.91
N ARG A 109 -1.84 10.27 -39.45
CA ARG A 109 -2.03 11.48 -38.65
C ARG A 109 -3.24 11.36 -37.71
N ALA A 110 -4.36 10.85 -38.22
CA ALA A 110 -5.56 10.64 -37.42
C ALA A 110 -5.33 9.62 -36.29
N TYR A 111 -4.71 8.48 -36.62
CA TYR A 111 -4.34 7.46 -35.64
C TYR A 111 -3.38 7.98 -34.57
N ASN A 112 -2.30 8.67 -34.97
CA ASN A 112 -1.33 9.21 -34.03
C ASN A 112 -1.94 10.27 -33.13
N ALA A 113 -2.81 11.14 -33.65
CA ALA A 113 -3.53 12.11 -32.83
C ALA A 113 -4.39 11.42 -31.76
N GLU A 114 -5.05 10.33 -32.11
CA GLU A 114 -5.86 9.54 -31.17
C GLU A 114 -4.97 8.84 -30.12
N ALA A 115 -3.87 8.26 -30.55
CA ALA A 115 -2.90 7.63 -29.65
C ALA A 115 -2.25 8.64 -28.69
N ASP A 116 -1.86 9.82 -29.17
CA ASP A 116 -1.29 10.90 -28.34
C ASP A 116 -2.33 11.40 -27.33
N ASN A 117 -3.59 11.51 -27.73
CA ASN A 117 -4.69 11.86 -26.83
C ASN A 117 -4.88 10.80 -25.74
N CYS A 118 -4.78 9.51 -26.08
CA CYS A 118 -4.82 8.41 -25.12
C CYS A 118 -3.66 8.50 -24.11
N VAL A 119 -2.43 8.77 -24.57
CA VAL A 119 -1.26 8.97 -23.68
C VAL A 119 -1.46 10.19 -22.77
N ARG A 120 -1.93 11.32 -23.31
CA ARG A 120 -2.13 12.56 -22.53
C ARG A 120 -3.26 12.48 -21.51
N SER A 121 -4.31 11.73 -21.81
CA SER A 121 -5.48 11.57 -20.93
C SER A 121 -5.37 10.37 -19.99
N LEU A 122 -4.25 9.64 -20.06
CA LEU A 122 -3.97 8.51 -19.20
C LEU A 122 -3.90 8.98 -17.73
N ARG A 123 -4.68 8.32 -16.87
CA ARG A 123 -4.67 8.48 -15.42
C ARG A 123 -4.48 7.12 -14.78
N SER A 124 -4.02 7.12 -13.52
CA SER A 124 -3.88 5.90 -12.72
C SER A 124 -5.23 5.18 -12.60
N GLY A 125 -5.46 4.21 -13.48
CA GLY A 125 -6.59 3.29 -13.48
C GLY A 125 -7.29 3.12 -14.85
N ASN A 126 -7.03 3.99 -15.84
CA ASN A 126 -7.81 4.01 -17.09
C ASN A 126 -7.11 3.41 -18.32
N ALA A 127 -5.99 2.69 -18.14
CA ALA A 127 -5.20 2.13 -19.24
C ALA A 127 -6.03 1.27 -20.20
N ARG A 128 -6.93 0.42 -19.67
CA ARG A 128 -7.82 -0.43 -20.49
C ARG A 128 -8.78 0.39 -21.36
N THR A 129 -9.29 1.50 -20.83
CA THR A 129 -10.18 2.40 -21.59
C THR A 129 -9.41 3.09 -22.72
N ALA A 130 -8.18 3.51 -22.46
CA ALA A 130 -7.29 4.09 -23.48
C ALA A 130 -6.96 3.05 -24.58
N GLN A 131 -6.65 1.80 -24.21
CA GLN A 131 -6.43 0.70 -25.16
C GLN A 131 -7.65 0.46 -26.06
N LYS A 132 -8.84 0.30 -25.49
CA LYS A 132 -10.09 0.13 -26.26
C LYS A 132 -10.35 1.28 -27.24
N ARG A 133 -10.02 2.50 -26.84
CA ARG A 133 -10.17 3.69 -27.68
C ARG A 133 -9.19 3.66 -28.87
N LEU A 134 -7.96 3.22 -28.63
CA LEU A 134 -6.96 3.04 -29.68
C LEU A 134 -7.32 1.89 -30.65
N GLU A 135 -7.82 0.76 -30.15
CA GLU A 135 -8.34 -0.35 -30.96
C GLU A 135 -9.51 0.08 -31.85
N SER A 136 -10.40 0.92 -31.31
CA SER A 136 -11.52 1.49 -32.06
C SER A 136 -11.03 2.38 -33.21
N ALA A 137 -9.93 3.11 -33.01
CA ALA A 137 -9.30 3.92 -34.05
C ALA A 137 -8.73 3.06 -35.19
N VAL A 138 -8.06 1.95 -34.86
CA VAL A 138 -7.60 0.96 -35.86
C VAL A 138 -8.77 0.45 -36.68
N THR A 139 -9.83 -0.01 -36.01
CA THR A 139 -11.03 -0.54 -36.66
C THR A 139 -11.71 0.48 -37.57
N ALA A 140 -11.76 1.75 -37.17
CA ALA A 140 -12.33 2.82 -37.98
C ALA A 140 -11.50 3.09 -39.25
N ILE A 141 -10.17 3.07 -39.13
CA ILE A 141 -9.25 3.27 -40.25
C ILE A 141 -9.36 2.11 -41.24
N GLU A 142 -9.41 0.86 -40.77
CA GLU A 142 -9.60 -0.31 -41.63
C GLU A 142 -10.91 -0.25 -42.41
N LYS A 143 -12.01 0.16 -41.77
CA LYS A 143 -13.30 0.35 -42.45
C LYS A 143 -13.25 1.41 -43.54
N LEU A 144 -12.62 2.55 -43.28
CA LEU A 144 -12.46 3.64 -44.26
C LEU A 144 -11.48 3.26 -45.38
N GLY A 145 -10.49 2.42 -45.07
CA GLY A 145 -9.43 1.98 -45.96
C GLY A 145 -9.72 0.72 -46.78
N ALA A 146 -10.87 0.08 -46.57
CA ALA A 146 -11.18 -1.26 -47.09
C ALA A 146 -10.99 -1.41 -48.61
N ILE A 147 -11.38 -0.40 -49.39
CA ILE A 147 -11.29 -0.43 -50.87
C ILE A 147 -9.82 -0.58 -51.35
N MET A 148 -8.88 -0.03 -50.60
CA MET A 148 -7.44 -0.05 -50.91
C MET A 148 -6.68 -1.01 -49.99
N GLU A 149 -7.40 -1.87 -49.26
CA GLU A 149 -6.88 -2.80 -48.25
C GLU A 149 -5.94 -2.12 -47.24
N MET A 150 -6.27 -0.87 -46.88
CA MET A 150 -5.43 -0.07 -46.00
C MET A 150 -5.73 -0.40 -44.53
N ARG A 151 -4.68 -0.66 -43.76
CA ARG A 151 -4.78 -0.89 -42.31
C ARG A 151 -3.56 -0.35 -41.57
N ILE A 152 -3.73 -0.10 -40.27
CA ILE A 152 -2.58 0.15 -39.40
C ILE A 152 -1.75 -1.13 -39.32
N ASN A 153 -0.43 -1.02 -39.44
CA ASN A 153 0.45 -2.17 -39.28
C ASN A 153 0.30 -2.72 -37.84
N PRO A 154 -0.01 -4.01 -37.64
CA PRO A 154 -0.13 -4.62 -36.32
C PRO A 154 1.11 -4.42 -35.43
N GLU A 155 2.32 -4.44 -36.00
CA GLU A 155 3.55 -4.18 -35.25
C GLU A 155 3.62 -2.74 -34.74
N TYR A 156 3.22 -1.78 -35.58
CA TYR A 156 3.16 -0.37 -35.19
C TYR A 156 2.08 -0.11 -34.14
N HIS A 157 0.92 -0.77 -34.27
CA HIS A 157 -0.13 -0.72 -33.26
C HIS A 157 0.38 -1.27 -31.92
N ALA A 158 1.08 -2.41 -31.92
CA ALA A 158 1.67 -2.99 -30.72
C ALA A 158 2.68 -2.06 -30.02
N LEU A 159 3.49 -1.31 -30.77
CA LEU A 159 4.38 -0.29 -30.21
C LEU A 159 3.60 0.80 -29.45
N ARG A 160 2.50 1.30 -30.03
CA ARG A 160 1.66 2.33 -29.38
C ARG A 160 0.86 1.78 -28.21
N THR A 161 0.45 0.52 -28.24
CA THR A 161 -0.17 -0.14 -27.07
C THR A 161 0.83 -0.30 -25.94
N THR A 162 2.07 -0.71 -26.25
CA THR A 162 3.17 -0.80 -25.28
C THR A 162 3.48 0.55 -24.65
N GLU A 163 3.41 1.63 -25.43
CA GLU A 163 3.62 3.01 -24.94
C GLU A 163 2.56 3.41 -23.91
N LEU A 164 1.29 3.09 -24.16
CA LEU A 164 0.20 3.34 -23.21
C LEU A 164 0.41 2.58 -21.90
N GLU A 165 0.74 1.29 -21.97
CA GLU A 165 1.01 0.45 -20.80
C GLU A 165 2.20 0.96 -19.99
N LEU A 166 3.31 1.25 -20.68
CA LEU A 166 4.54 1.71 -20.05
C LEU A 166 4.38 3.10 -19.43
N THR A 167 3.61 3.98 -20.07
CA THR A 167 3.25 5.29 -19.50
C THR A 167 2.39 5.14 -18.26
N ALA A 168 1.45 4.18 -18.25
CA ALA A 168 0.59 3.89 -17.11
C ALA A 168 1.43 3.43 -15.91
N ASP A 169 2.30 2.45 -16.14
CA ASP A 169 3.22 1.92 -15.14
C ASP A 169 4.18 2.99 -14.60
N PHE A 170 4.70 3.87 -15.48
CA PHE A 170 5.56 4.98 -15.10
C PHE A 170 4.84 5.98 -14.19
N GLN A 171 3.63 6.43 -14.57
CA GLN A 171 2.86 7.38 -13.77
C GLN A 171 2.56 6.83 -12.36
N MET A 172 2.22 5.54 -12.28
CA MET A 172 2.05 4.89 -11.00
C MET A 172 3.33 4.82 -10.18
N LYS A 173 4.46 4.46 -10.80
CA LYS A 173 5.73 4.37 -10.09
C LYS A 173 6.14 5.72 -9.51
N VAL A 174 5.95 6.79 -10.28
CA VAL A 174 6.16 8.17 -9.81
C VAL A 174 5.22 8.51 -8.66
N GLN A 175 3.95 8.10 -8.72
CA GLN A 175 3.00 8.31 -7.64
C GLN A 175 3.44 7.57 -6.37
N GLU A 176 3.83 6.31 -6.48
CA GLU A 176 4.33 5.47 -5.40
C GLU A 176 5.57 6.09 -4.74
N GLU A 177 6.59 6.46 -5.52
CA GLU A 177 7.81 7.12 -5.03
C GLU A 177 7.47 8.44 -4.31
N ARG A 178 6.54 9.23 -4.87
CA ARG A 178 6.08 10.48 -4.26
C ARG A 178 5.31 10.26 -2.95
N GLU A 179 4.54 9.19 -2.84
CA GLU A 179 3.86 8.81 -1.60
C GLU A 179 4.85 8.33 -0.54
N ARG A 180 5.80 7.47 -0.90
CA ARG A 180 6.89 7.02 -0.02
C ARG A 180 7.68 8.20 0.53
N ALA A 181 8.12 9.12 -0.33
CA ALA A 181 8.85 10.32 0.08
C ALA A 181 8.02 11.24 0.99
N ARG A 182 6.70 11.35 0.76
CA ARG A 182 5.80 12.11 1.65
C ARG A 182 5.70 11.47 3.03
N GLN A 183 5.57 10.15 3.10
CA GLN A 183 5.47 9.40 4.35
C GLN A 183 6.79 9.46 5.15
N GLU A 184 7.94 9.29 4.50
CA GLU A 184 9.25 9.43 5.15
C GLU A 184 9.46 10.82 5.75
N ARG A 185 9.07 11.88 5.03
CA ARG A 185 9.10 13.25 5.55
C ARG A 185 8.18 13.43 6.75
N GLN A 186 7.01 12.80 6.75
CA GLN A 186 6.08 12.85 7.88
C GLN A 186 6.65 12.13 9.10
N LEU A 187 7.23 10.95 8.93
CA LEU A 187 7.90 10.21 10.00
C LEU A 187 9.06 11.00 10.58
N LEU A 188 9.93 11.56 9.74
CA LEU A 188 11.05 12.37 10.21
C LEU A 188 10.59 13.61 10.99
N ARG A 189 9.48 14.24 10.58
CA ARG A 189 8.89 15.38 11.31
C ARG A 189 8.34 14.94 12.66
N GLU A 190 7.62 13.84 12.71
CA GLU A 190 7.10 13.29 13.97
C GLU A 190 8.23 12.92 14.93
N GLN A 191 9.27 12.25 14.41
CA GLN A 191 10.45 11.87 15.18
C GLN A 191 11.14 13.07 15.80
N ARG A 192 11.39 14.12 15.00
CA ARG A 192 12.01 15.37 15.48
C ARG A 192 11.17 16.07 16.54
N ARG A 193 9.84 16.09 16.39
CA ARG A 193 8.96 16.71 17.38
C ARG A 193 8.98 15.94 18.70
N ALA A 194 8.96 14.60 18.65
CA ALA A 194 9.06 13.78 19.85
C ALA A 194 10.41 13.99 20.57
N GLU A 195 11.52 14.07 19.83
CA GLU A 195 12.84 14.36 20.38
C GLU A 195 12.91 15.75 21.03
N GLN A 196 12.34 16.76 20.38
CA GLN A 196 12.28 18.12 20.92
C GLN A 196 11.47 18.17 22.23
N GLU A 197 10.32 17.49 22.29
CA GLU A 197 9.51 17.45 23.51
C GLU A 197 10.21 16.77 24.67
N LEU A 198 10.85 15.63 24.40
CA LEU A 198 11.63 14.92 25.43
C LEU A 198 12.80 15.79 25.93
N ALA A 199 13.48 16.50 25.03
CA ALA A 199 14.58 17.41 25.40
C ALA A 199 14.11 18.60 26.25
N VAL A 200 13.02 19.26 25.86
CA VAL A 200 12.43 20.38 26.61
C VAL A 200 11.96 19.90 28.00
N GLU A 201 11.32 18.73 28.06
CA GLU A 201 10.88 18.16 29.32
C GLU A 201 12.05 17.81 30.25
N LYS A 202 13.15 17.28 29.70
CA LYS A 202 14.37 17.03 30.46
C LYS A 202 14.92 18.32 31.08
N GLU A 203 15.04 19.39 30.29
CA GLU A 203 15.51 20.69 30.78
C GLU A 203 14.61 21.23 31.91
N ARG A 204 13.28 21.06 31.77
CA ARG A 204 12.31 21.45 32.81
C ARG A 204 12.54 20.68 34.11
N LEU A 205 12.65 19.36 34.03
CA LEU A 205 12.89 18.49 35.19
C LEU A 205 14.24 18.76 35.86
N GLU A 206 15.29 19.05 35.09
CA GLU A 206 16.61 19.39 35.63
C GLU A 206 16.60 20.71 36.41
N LYS A 207 15.90 21.74 35.91
CA LYS A 207 15.70 23.01 36.63
C LYS A 207 14.91 22.81 37.91
N GLU A 208 13.84 22.02 37.85
CA GLU A 208 13.01 21.69 39.01
C GLU A 208 13.84 20.94 40.07
N ARG A 209 14.61 19.93 39.65
CA ARG A 209 15.56 19.20 40.51
C ARG A 209 16.56 20.14 41.19
N ALA A 210 17.18 21.06 40.45
CA ALA A 210 18.14 22.00 41.00
C ALA A 210 17.49 22.95 42.04
N HIS A 211 16.27 23.42 41.77
CA HIS A 211 15.50 24.24 42.72
C HIS A 211 15.22 23.48 44.02
N TYR A 212 14.72 22.25 43.92
CA TYR A 212 14.41 21.44 45.11
C TYR A 212 15.64 21.09 45.93
N ILE A 213 16.78 20.81 45.30
CA ILE A 213 18.05 20.58 46.01
C ILE A 213 18.43 21.81 46.84
N SER A 214 18.37 23.01 46.25
CA SER A 214 18.69 24.26 46.96
C SER A 214 17.75 24.53 48.14
N VAL A 215 16.44 24.31 47.96
CA VAL A 215 15.45 24.46 49.04
C VAL A 215 15.72 23.43 50.16
N LEU A 216 16.04 22.18 49.80
CA LEU A 216 16.30 21.10 50.74
C LEU A 216 17.53 21.38 51.60
N GLU A 217 18.60 21.92 51.02
CA GLU A 217 19.78 22.39 51.77
C GLU A 217 19.40 23.47 52.79
N SER A 218 18.54 24.41 52.42
CA SER A 218 18.07 25.48 53.31
C SER A 218 17.14 25.01 54.43
N LEU A 219 16.43 23.90 54.25
CA LEU A 219 15.56 23.30 55.27
C LEU A 219 16.36 22.44 56.25
N ARG A 220 17.38 21.73 55.75
CA ARG A 220 18.32 20.97 56.60
C ARG A 220 19.04 21.87 57.59
N THR A 221 19.40 23.09 57.22
CA THR A 221 20.04 24.05 58.13
C THR A 221 19.08 24.62 59.18
N LYS A 222 17.77 24.59 58.93
CA LYS A 222 16.72 25.06 59.85
C LYS A 222 16.18 23.97 60.78
N GLY A 223 16.52 22.69 60.55
CA GLY A 223 16.14 21.57 61.42
C GLY A 223 14.67 21.13 61.31
N ASP A 224 13.99 21.38 60.19
CA ASP A 224 12.62 20.90 59.95
C ASP A 224 12.64 19.52 59.26
N ASP A 225 12.77 18.48 60.08
CA ASP A 225 12.91 17.09 59.60
C ASP A 225 11.70 16.59 58.80
N THR A 226 10.50 17.11 59.09
CA THR A 226 9.28 16.71 58.38
C THR A 226 9.22 17.27 56.97
N ALA A 227 9.54 18.56 56.80
CA ALA A 227 9.59 19.19 55.50
C ALA A 227 10.74 18.60 54.64
N VAL A 228 11.87 18.27 55.25
CA VAL A 228 13.00 17.62 54.57
C VAL A 228 12.59 16.24 54.01
N ALA A 229 11.85 15.44 54.79
CA ALA A 229 11.40 14.11 54.35
C ALA A 229 10.44 14.20 53.15
N GLU A 230 9.46 15.11 53.19
CA GLU A 230 8.52 15.29 52.09
C GLU A 230 9.22 15.76 50.81
N LEU A 231 10.14 16.72 50.93
CA LEU A 231 10.88 17.27 49.81
C LEU A 231 11.83 16.24 49.19
N SER A 232 12.45 15.40 50.02
CA SER A 232 13.30 14.28 49.56
C SER A 232 12.50 13.28 48.73
N ARG A 233 11.25 12.99 49.11
CA ARG A 233 10.37 12.11 48.33
C ARG A 233 10.04 12.72 46.96
N ARG A 234 9.68 14.01 46.92
CA ARG A 234 9.41 14.71 45.65
C ARG A 234 10.64 14.72 44.74
N LEU A 235 11.83 14.94 45.31
CA LEU A 235 13.09 14.89 44.57
C LEU A 235 13.34 13.50 43.96
N ALA A 236 13.09 12.43 44.71
CA ALA A 236 13.22 11.06 44.21
C ALA A 236 12.24 10.77 43.05
N ASP A 237 11.02 11.32 43.09
CA ASP A 237 10.06 11.19 41.99
C ASP A 237 10.52 11.96 40.74
N ILE A 238 11.11 13.15 40.90
CA ILE A 238 11.72 13.90 39.80
C ILE A 238 12.92 13.15 39.20
N GLU A 239 13.78 12.55 40.03
CA GLU A 239 14.92 11.77 39.54
C GLU A 239 14.48 10.53 38.75
N LYS A 240 13.40 9.86 39.18
CA LYS A 240 12.78 8.79 38.39
C LYS A 240 12.23 9.30 37.05
N ALA A 241 11.59 10.46 37.04
CA ALA A 241 11.06 11.06 35.81
C ALA A 241 12.19 11.43 34.82
N ILE A 242 13.30 11.99 35.31
CA ILE A 242 14.49 12.26 34.50
C ILE A 242 15.05 10.96 33.92
N ALA A 243 15.24 9.92 34.74
CA ALA A 243 15.74 8.63 34.28
C ALA A 243 14.83 8.00 33.21
N ALA A 244 13.52 8.09 33.37
CA ALA A 244 12.56 7.61 32.38
C ALA A 244 12.61 8.41 31.07
N ASN A 245 12.78 9.74 31.14
CA ASN A 245 12.93 10.59 29.96
C ASN A 245 14.25 10.28 29.23
N ASP A 246 15.37 10.20 29.96
CA ASP A 246 16.68 9.84 29.41
C ASP A 246 16.67 8.48 28.73
N TYR A 247 15.99 7.50 29.33
CA TYR A 247 15.78 6.20 28.73
C TYR A 247 15.07 6.32 27.37
N ARG A 248 14.03 7.13 27.27
CA ARG A 248 13.27 7.35 26.02
C ARG A 248 14.07 8.12 24.97
N LEU A 249 14.92 9.06 25.38
CA LEU A 249 15.84 9.77 24.48
C LEU A 249 16.90 8.83 23.91
N ALA A 250 17.48 7.97 24.76
CA ALA A 250 18.52 7.03 24.35
C ALA A 250 17.97 5.85 23.53
N ASN A 251 16.77 5.38 23.85
CA ASN A 251 16.16 4.24 23.18
C ASN A 251 15.03 4.66 22.23
N ILE A 252 15.38 4.82 20.95
CA ILE A 252 14.44 5.19 19.88
C ILE A 252 13.32 4.16 19.64
N ARG A 253 13.46 2.95 20.19
CA ARG A 253 12.44 1.88 20.09
C ARG A 253 11.39 1.99 21.19
N ALA A 254 11.66 2.74 22.26
CA ALA A 254 10.72 2.95 23.35
C ALA A 254 9.62 3.94 22.95
N GLY A 255 8.38 3.66 23.35
CA GLY A 255 7.24 4.51 23.02
C GLY A 255 5.91 3.88 23.41
N TYR A 256 4.83 4.50 22.98
CA TYR A 256 3.48 4.01 23.19
C TYR A 256 2.96 3.35 21.93
N VAL A 257 2.48 2.11 22.04
CA VAL A 257 1.62 1.48 21.05
C VAL A 257 0.18 1.90 21.35
N TYR A 258 -0.53 2.39 20.33
CA TYR A 258 -1.93 2.79 20.44
C TYR A 258 -2.80 1.95 19.51
N VAL A 259 -4.03 1.68 19.98
CA VAL A 259 -5.11 1.08 19.20
C VAL A 259 -6.27 2.04 19.21
N ILE A 260 -6.68 2.50 18.03
CA ILE A 260 -7.73 3.52 17.88
C ILE A 260 -8.72 3.11 16.81
N SER A 261 -9.97 3.57 16.91
CA SER A 261 -10.99 3.37 15.87
C SER A 261 -11.76 4.64 15.59
N ASN A 262 -12.45 4.66 14.44
CA ASN A 262 -13.33 5.76 14.08
C ASN A 262 -14.50 5.19 13.28
N ILE A 263 -15.58 4.87 13.99
CA ILE A 263 -16.78 4.28 13.38
C ILE A 263 -17.37 5.22 12.32
N GLY A 264 -17.35 6.53 12.55
CA GLY A 264 -17.97 7.46 11.61
C GLY A 264 -17.21 7.64 10.29
N ALA A 265 -15.90 7.39 10.28
CA ALA A 265 -15.07 7.46 9.08
C ALA A 265 -14.92 6.11 8.36
N PHE A 266 -14.76 5.03 9.12
CA PHE A 266 -14.40 3.71 8.57
C PHE A 266 -15.48 2.65 8.76
N GLY A 267 -16.42 2.85 9.67
CA GLY A 267 -17.40 1.84 10.06
C GLY A 267 -16.93 0.97 11.24
N PRO A 268 -17.76 0.00 11.66
CA PRO A 268 -17.43 -0.90 12.77
C PRO A 268 -16.30 -1.88 12.39
N ASN A 269 -15.65 -2.44 13.41
CA ASN A 269 -14.63 -3.49 13.27
C ASN A 269 -13.43 -3.11 12.39
N ILE A 270 -13.08 -1.82 12.35
CA ILE A 270 -11.84 -1.32 11.76
C ILE A 270 -11.05 -0.58 12.83
N VAL A 271 -9.82 -1.03 13.05
CA VAL A 271 -8.89 -0.43 13.99
C VAL A 271 -7.63 0.03 13.27
N LYS A 272 -7.06 1.12 13.77
CA LYS A 272 -5.68 1.51 13.48
C LYS A 272 -4.78 1.09 14.63
N ILE A 273 -3.70 0.43 14.29
CA ILE A 273 -2.63 0.04 15.22
C ILE A 273 -1.38 0.81 14.81
N GLY A 274 -0.78 1.55 15.73
CA GLY A 274 0.48 2.25 15.45
C GLY A 274 1.23 2.58 16.74
N MET A 275 2.37 3.24 16.61
CA MET A 275 3.16 3.70 17.75
C MET A 275 3.49 5.20 17.69
N THR A 276 3.86 5.75 18.84
CA THR A 276 4.28 7.15 19.02
C THR A 276 5.38 7.25 20.06
N ARG A 277 6.37 8.10 19.81
CA ARG A 277 7.43 8.42 20.81
C ARG A 277 7.15 9.68 21.60
N ARG A 278 6.07 10.39 21.25
CA ARG A 278 5.63 11.64 21.87
C ARG A 278 5.53 11.49 23.38
N LEU A 279 5.93 12.52 24.11
CA LEU A 279 5.86 12.51 25.57
C LEU A 279 4.42 12.21 26.02
N GLU A 280 3.47 12.96 25.44
CA GLU A 280 2.03 12.80 25.59
C GLU A 280 1.43 12.06 24.37
N PRO A 281 1.09 10.76 24.48
CA PRO A 281 0.62 9.98 23.34
C PRO A 281 -0.77 10.44 22.84
N MET A 282 -1.59 11.05 23.70
CA MET A 282 -2.91 11.56 23.33
C MET A 282 -2.85 12.74 22.34
N ASP A 283 -1.77 13.54 22.36
CA ASP A 283 -1.57 14.59 21.37
C ASP A 283 -1.46 14.00 19.96
N ARG A 284 -0.74 12.88 19.83
CA ARG A 284 -0.63 12.19 18.55
C ARG A 284 -1.98 11.70 18.04
N VAL A 285 -2.80 11.12 18.93
CA VAL A 285 -4.14 10.64 18.56
C VAL A 285 -5.03 11.79 18.09
N ARG A 286 -5.00 12.94 18.79
CA ARG A 286 -5.74 14.14 18.39
C ARG A 286 -5.30 14.67 17.02
N GLU A 287 -3.99 14.80 16.80
CA GLU A 287 -3.42 15.23 15.51
C GLU A 287 -3.85 14.31 14.34
N LEU A 288 -3.91 13.00 14.58
CA LEU A 288 -4.37 12.03 13.58
C LEU A 288 -5.86 12.21 13.24
N GLY A 289 -6.68 12.57 14.22
CA GLY A 289 -8.10 12.87 14.05
C GLY A 289 -8.33 14.12 13.22
N ASP A 290 -7.81 15.25 13.70
CA ASP A 290 -8.06 16.59 13.13
C ASP A 290 -7.63 16.71 11.66
N ALA A 291 -6.57 15.99 11.27
CA ALA A 291 -5.98 16.15 9.95
C ALA A 291 -6.66 15.32 8.85
N SER A 292 -7.50 14.32 9.18
CA SER A 292 -7.76 13.23 8.22
C SER A 292 -9.13 12.58 8.29
N VAL A 293 -9.95 12.82 9.32
CA VAL A 293 -11.24 12.15 9.49
C VAL A 293 -12.30 13.12 10.04
N PRO A 294 -13.59 12.91 9.73
CA PRO A 294 -14.68 13.80 10.14
C PRO A 294 -15.02 13.77 11.64
N PHE A 295 -14.62 12.71 12.35
CA PHE A 295 -14.88 12.53 13.78
C PHE A 295 -13.56 12.24 14.50
N ARG A 296 -13.50 12.50 15.80
CA ARG A 296 -12.33 12.11 16.61
C ARG A 296 -12.19 10.59 16.70
N TYR A 297 -10.96 10.14 16.89
CA TYR A 297 -10.69 8.72 17.16
C TYR A 297 -11.09 8.35 18.60
N ASP A 298 -11.74 7.21 18.74
CA ASP A 298 -11.88 6.52 20.01
C ASP A 298 -10.60 5.73 20.31
N VAL A 299 -10.14 5.79 21.56
CA VAL A 299 -8.91 5.12 22.00
C VAL A 299 -9.27 3.85 22.77
N HIS A 300 -8.78 2.73 22.27
CA HIS A 300 -9.03 1.41 22.86
C HIS A 300 -7.88 0.93 23.74
N ALA A 301 -6.64 1.23 23.34
CA ALA A 301 -5.47 0.88 24.11
C ALA A 301 -4.38 1.93 23.96
N LEU A 302 -3.67 2.19 25.06
CA LEU A 302 -2.42 2.94 25.09
C LEU A 302 -1.45 2.19 25.98
N PHE A 303 -0.40 1.65 25.37
CA PHE A 303 0.52 0.77 26.05
C PHE A 303 1.97 1.24 25.87
N PHE A 304 2.64 1.56 26.98
CA PHE A 304 4.06 1.89 26.94
C PHE A 304 4.91 0.62 26.81
N SER A 305 5.77 0.58 25.80
CA SER A 305 6.74 -0.49 25.60
C SER A 305 8.15 0.07 25.50
N GLN A 306 9.10 -0.65 26.09
CA GLN A 306 10.53 -0.41 25.91
C GLN A 306 11.00 -0.74 24.48
N ASP A 307 10.25 -1.58 23.77
CA ASP A 307 10.42 -1.89 22.35
C ASP A 307 9.05 -1.87 21.65
N ALA A 308 8.50 -0.67 21.49
CA ALA A 308 7.23 -0.43 20.81
C ALA A 308 7.30 -0.80 19.32
N VAL A 309 8.48 -0.68 18.70
CA VAL A 309 8.69 -1.02 17.28
C VAL A 309 8.50 -2.51 17.03
N THR A 310 9.09 -3.39 17.85
CA THR A 310 8.88 -4.83 17.72
C THR A 310 7.43 -5.18 17.98
N LEU A 311 6.85 -4.67 19.08
CA LEU A 311 5.47 -4.97 19.45
C LEU A 311 4.48 -4.58 18.34
N GLU A 312 4.62 -3.38 17.79
CA GLU A 312 3.77 -2.90 16.69
C GLU A 312 3.94 -3.75 15.42
N SER A 313 5.18 -4.05 15.03
CA SER A 313 5.47 -4.91 13.88
C SER A 313 4.87 -6.31 14.03
N GLU A 314 4.85 -6.87 15.23
CA GLU A 314 4.24 -8.17 15.52
C GLU A 314 2.72 -8.13 15.39
N LEU A 315 2.07 -7.08 15.91
CA LEU A 315 0.63 -6.87 15.73
C LEU A 315 0.28 -6.73 14.24
N HIS A 316 1.04 -5.92 13.49
CA HIS A 316 0.81 -5.75 12.05
C HIS A 316 0.95 -7.05 11.27
N LYS A 317 1.91 -7.91 11.64
CA LYS A 317 2.08 -9.23 11.03
C LYS A 317 0.91 -10.17 11.36
N ALA A 318 0.43 -10.14 12.60
CA ALA A 318 -0.69 -10.98 13.04
C ALA A 318 -2.01 -10.63 12.34
N PHE A 319 -2.18 -9.38 11.91
CA PHE A 319 -3.36 -8.91 11.18
C PHE A 319 -3.09 -8.64 9.69
N ALA A 320 -1.98 -9.13 9.13
CA ALA A 320 -1.54 -8.78 7.77
C ALA A 320 -2.55 -9.20 6.68
N ASP A 321 -3.21 -10.34 6.88
CA ASP A 321 -4.28 -10.89 6.04
C ASP A 321 -5.61 -10.14 6.17
N ARG A 322 -5.75 -9.29 7.19
CA ARG A 322 -6.94 -8.50 7.50
C ARG A 322 -6.72 -7.00 7.28
N ARG A 323 -5.72 -6.61 6.49
CA ARG A 323 -5.46 -5.21 6.15
C ARG A 323 -6.63 -4.60 5.37
N VAL A 324 -6.93 -3.33 5.64
CA VAL A 324 -7.87 -2.56 4.82
C VAL A 324 -7.24 -2.15 3.48
N ASN A 325 -5.93 -1.88 3.47
CA ASN A 325 -5.19 -1.50 2.28
C ASN A 325 -4.04 -2.49 1.99
N PHE A 326 -4.22 -3.32 0.97
CA PHE A 326 -3.22 -4.29 0.48
C PHE A 326 -2.23 -3.71 -0.53
N VAL A 327 -2.47 -2.50 -1.03
CA VAL A 327 -1.57 -1.83 -1.99
C VAL A 327 -0.50 -1.02 -1.25
N ASN A 328 -0.90 -0.32 -0.19
CA ASN A 328 -0.01 0.50 0.64
C ASN A 328 -0.03 -0.02 2.08
N GLU A 329 0.86 -0.97 2.37
CA GLU A 329 0.96 -1.63 3.68
C GLU A 329 1.37 -0.67 4.83
N ARG A 330 1.85 0.53 4.51
CA ARG A 330 2.16 1.57 5.51
C ARG A 330 0.89 2.26 6.03
N ARG A 331 -0.28 1.92 5.47
CA ARG A 331 -1.60 2.29 6.01
C ARG A 331 -2.08 1.18 6.96
N GLU A 332 -1.82 1.39 8.24
CA GLU A 332 -1.95 0.37 9.29
C GLU A 332 -3.39 0.30 9.83
N PHE A 333 -4.36 0.13 8.93
CA PHE A 333 -5.76 -0.11 9.26
C PHE A 333 -6.09 -1.57 9.00
N PHE A 334 -6.81 -2.19 9.93
CA PHE A 334 -7.11 -3.61 9.92
C PHE A 334 -8.59 -3.85 10.21
N PHE A 335 -9.18 -4.80 9.51
CA PHE A 335 -10.51 -5.34 9.81
C PHE A 335 -10.43 -6.20 11.06
N ALA A 336 -10.40 -5.56 12.23
CA ALA A 336 -10.33 -6.22 13.53
C ALA A 336 -11.10 -5.43 14.59
N THR A 337 -11.55 -6.16 15.61
CA THR A 337 -12.16 -5.57 16.81
C THR A 337 -11.06 -5.17 17.79
N PRO A 338 -11.31 -4.15 18.64
CA PRO A 338 -10.42 -3.84 19.75
C PRO A 338 -10.08 -5.07 20.61
N SER A 339 -11.05 -5.95 20.86
CA SER A 339 -10.90 -7.13 21.72
C SER A 339 -9.98 -8.20 21.14
N GLU A 340 -9.95 -8.36 19.81
CA GLU A 340 -8.98 -9.23 19.16
C GLU A 340 -7.55 -8.69 19.34
N VAL A 341 -7.36 -7.38 19.18
CA VAL A 341 -6.05 -6.75 19.42
C VAL A 341 -5.64 -6.87 20.89
N ARG A 342 -6.61 -6.70 21.81
CA ARG A 342 -6.40 -6.89 23.26
C ARG A 342 -5.90 -8.28 23.60
N ALA A 343 -6.53 -9.32 23.04
CA ALA A 343 -6.15 -10.71 23.31
C ALA A 343 -4.69 -10.96 22.91
N LEU A 344 -4.29 -10.46 21.74
CA LEU A 344 -2.92 -10.58 21.26
C LEU A 344 -1.93 -9.75 22.09
N LEU A 345 -2.28 -8.53 22.47
CA LEU A 345 -1.46 -7.70 23.36
C LEU A 345 -1.27 -8.34 24.74
N ALA A 346 -2.33 -8.93 25.31
CA ALA A 346 -2.28 -9.55 26.63
C ALA A 346 -1.34 -10.78 26.66
N ASP A 347 -1.36 -11.59 25.61
CA ASP A 347 -0.45 -12.73 25.41
C ASP A 347 1.02 -12.30 25.37
N ARG A 348 1.30 -11.14 24.77
CA ARG A 348 2.67 -10.65 24.56
C ARG A 348 3.28 -9.91 25.74
N VAL A 349 2.48 -9.14 26.48
CA VAL A 349 3.05 -8.17 27.43
C VAL A 349 2.63 -8.37 28.89
N GLY A 350 1.80 -9.37 29.18
CA GLY A 350 1.52 -9.79 30.56
C GLY A 350 0.88 -8.69 31.39
N GLY A 351 -0.39 -8.38 31.11
CA GLY A 351 -1.19 -7.44 31.89
C GLY A 351 -1.38 -6.09 31.19
N LEU A 352 -2.61 -5.84 30.74
CA LEU A 352 -3.01 -4.56 30.16
C LEU A 352 -3.49 -3.63 31.28
N LEU A 353 -2.88 -2.44 31.38
CA LEU A 353 -3.18 -1.47 32.42
C LEU A 353 -4.54 -0.77 32.24
N GLN A 354 -4.98 -0.51 31.01
CA GLN A 354 -6.27 0.10 30.69
C GLN A 354 -6.68 -0.26 29.26
N PHE A 355 -7.92 -0.72 29.08
CA PHE A 355 -8.48 -1.04 27.76
C PHE A 355 -9.95 -0.64 27.69
N THR A 356 -10.34 0.00 26.60
CA THR A 356 -11.72 0.37 26.30
C THR A 356 -12.19 -0.46 25.11
N GLU A 357 -13.16 -1.34 25.33
CA GLU A 357 -13.68 -2.21 24.27
C GLU A 357 -14.58 -1.44 23.31
N GLU A 358 -15.62 -0.80 23.86
CA GLU A 358 -16.63 -0.11 23.08
C GLU A 358 -16.24 1.35 22.81
N PRO A 359 -16.18 1.78 21.54
CA PRO A 359 -15.95 3.19 21.21
C PRO A 359 -17.15 4.05 21.63
N ALA A 360 -16.89 5.22 22.19
CA ALA A 360 -17.95 6.13 22.62
C ALA A 360 -18.61 6.82 21.41
N ALA A 361 -17.82 7.18 20.39
CA ALA A 361 -18.26 7.73 19.11
C ALA A 361 -19.36 8.81 19.22
N LEU A 362 -19.25 9.69 20.24
CA LEU A 362 -20.32 10.60 20.64
C LEU A 362 -20.78 11.53 19.50
N GLU A 363 -19.82 12.17 18.83
CA GLU A 363 -20.08 13.09 17.71
C GLU A 363 -20.76 12.38 16.53
N TYR A 364 -20.37 11.12 16.26
CA TYR A 364 -20.99 10.31 15.22
C TYR A 364 -22.45 10.01 15.56
N PHE A 365 -22.76 9.51 16.76
CA PHE A 365 -24.14 9.18 17.13
C PHE A 365 -25.05 10.41 17.21
N GLN A 366 -24.53 11.55 17.67
CA GLN A 366 -25.24 12.83 17.66
C GLN A 366 -25.55 13.31 16.24
N SER A 367 -24.62 13.10 15.30
CA SER A 367 -24.76 13.53 13.91
C SER A 367 -25.67 12.60 13.09
N ARG A 368 -25.65 11.30 13.40
CA ARG A 368 -26.34 10.25 12.61
C ARG A 368 -27.83 10.51 12.43
N SER A 369 -28.50 11.07 13.45
CA SER A 369 -29.93 11.40 13.40
C SER A 369 -30.29 12.52 12.42
N ARG A 370 -29.30 13.33 12.01
CA ARG A 370 -29.48 14.47 11.10
C ARG A 370 -29.09 14.17 9.66
N TRP A 371 -28.62 12.97 9.37
CA TRP A 371 -28.22 12.59 8.03
C TRP A 371 -29.45 12.42 7.12
N PRO A 372 -29.32 12.71 5.81
CA PRO A 372 -30.36 12.40 4.86
C PRO A 372 -30.70 10.91 4.98
N GLN A 373 -31.99 10.57 5.07
CA GLN A 373 -32.40 9.18 4.94
C GLN A 373 -31.96 8.69 3.57
N GLN A 374 -31.08 7.69 3.54
CA GLN A 374 -30.70 7.03 2.30
C GLN A 374 -31.96 6.34 1.77
N SER A 375 -32.37 6.72 0.55
CA SER A 375 -33.53 6.17 -0.17
C SER A 375 -33.24 4.76 -0.68
#